data_AF-A0A7S3KIZ8-F1
#
_entry.id   AF-A0A7S3KIZ8-F1
#
_cell.length_a   1.000
_cell.length_b   1.000
_cell.length_c   1.000
_cell.angle_alpha   90.00
_cell.angle_beta   90.00
_cell.angle_gamma   90.00
#
_symmetry.space_group_name_H-M   'P 1'
#
loop_
_entity.id
_entity.type
_entity.pdbx_description
1 polymer ?
#
loop_
_entity_poly.entity_id
_entity_poly.type
_entity_poly.pdbx_seq_one_letter_code
_entity_poly.pdbx_strand_id
1 'polypeptide(L)'
;YRPRAKVNYIKEAASFDKDLVMILRVGEKKWLNDVKKAKKEEKVKMVEKAKKDLKGTFRRLKLLAVPINKKLKWAMIDSIPEDFWTDILKGDDPCKRYYLSRLISWKPSAFNPKCNIISSLGSAGDIGAETMRILKQYDLFEAE
;
A
#
# COMPACT_ATOMS: atom_id res chain seq x y z
N TYR A 1 2.36 27.81 4.11
CA TYR A 1 2.72 27.46 2.71
C TYR A 1 4.15 26.91 2.71
N ARG A 2 4.41 25.62 2.43
CA ARG A 2 5.79 25.05 2.31
C ARG A 2 6.09 24.68 0.85
N PRO A 3 6.50 25.63 0.00
CA PRO A 3 6.70 25.39 -1.43
C PRO A 3 7.92 24.50 -1.76
N ARG A 4 8.94 24.43 -0.89
CA ARG A 4 10.17 23.65 -1.16
C ARG A 4 9.96 22.13 -1.20
N ALA A 5 9.02 21.59 -0.42
CA ALA A 5 8.73 20.14 -0.43
C ALA A 5 7.98 19.69 -1.69
N LYS A 6 7.30 20.61 -2.41
CA LYS A 6 6.59 20.30 -3.65
C LYS A 6 7.56 20.05 -4.82
N VAL A 7 8.69 20.76 -4.87
CA VAL A 7 9.60 20.73 -6.03
C VAL A 7 10.49 19.48 -6.05
N ASN A 8 10.96 19.02 -4.89
CA ASN A 8 11.81 17.82 -4.82
C ASN A 8 11.03 16.52 -5.09
N TYR A 9 9.77 16.42 -4.63
CA TYR A 9 8.93 15.26 -4.94
C TYR A 9 8.69 15.13 -6.45
N ILE A 10 8.50 16.25 -7.16
CA ILE A 10 8.28 16.23 -8.62
C ILE A 10 9.54 15.77 -9.35
N LYS A 11 10.75 16.11 -8.88
CA LYS A 11 12.01 15.66 -9.48
C LYS A 11 12.35 14.19 -9.16
N GLU A 12 12.04 13.71 -7.95
CA GLU A 12 12.25 12.29 -7.58
C GLU A 12 11.15 11.36 -8.12
N ALA A 13 9.90 11.84 -8.22
CA ALA A 13 8.78 11.15 -8.86
C ALA A 13 8.66 11.46 -10.37
N ALA A 14 9.66 12.15 -10.96
CA ALA A 14 9.68 12.54 -12.37
C ALA A 14 9.68 11.35 -13.34
N SER A 15 9.84 10.13 -12.84
CA SER A 15 9.51 8.92 -13.57
C SER A 15 8.36 8.24 -12.83
N PHE A 16 7.12 8.55 -13.22
CA PHE A 16 5.95 7.75 -12.88
C PHE A 16 6.10 6.28 -13.32
N ASP A 17 7.08 6.00 -14.19
CA ASP A 17 7.44 4.66 -14.66
C ASP A 17 8.29 3.86 -13.67
N LYS A 18 8.78 4.45 -12.58
CA LYS A 18 9.53 3.69 -11.57
C LYS A 18 8.62 2.91 -10.63
N ASP A 19 8.97 1.65 -10.46
CA ASP A 19 8.38 0.81 -9.45
C ASP A 19 8.93 1.18 -8.07
N LEU A 20 8.03 1.30 -7.11
CA LEU A 20 8.31 1.72 -5.75
C LEU A 20 7.88 0.63 -4.78
N VAL A 21 8.78 0.30 -3.86
CA VAL A 21 8.45 -0.59 -2.74
C VAL A 21 7.71 0.20 -1.67
N MET A 22 6.48 -0.25 -1.35
CA MET A 22 5.58 0.39 -0.40
C MET A 22 4.98 -0.62 0.58
N ILE A 23 4.48 -0.10 1.70
CA ILE A 23 3.66 -0.81 2.67
C ILE A 23 2.26 -0.19 2.69
N LEU A 24 1.24 -1.01 2.90
CA LEU A 24 -0.11 -0.52 3.09
C LEU A 24 -0.38 -0.09 4.53
N ARG A 25 -1.06 1.05 4.71
CA ARG A 25 -1.54 1.55 5.98
C ARG A 25 -3.04 1.76 5.93
N VAL A 26 -3.75 1.20 6.91
CA VAL A 26 -5.18 1.45 7.10
C VAL A 26 -5.35 2.76 7.87
N GLY A 27 -6.08 3.71 7.29
CA GLY A 27 -6.40 4.98 7.94
C GLY A 27 -7.30 4.80 9.17
N GLU A 28 -8.24 3.85 9.13
CA GLU A 28 -9.14 3.53 10.23
C GLU A 28 -8.65 2.28 11.01
N LYS A 29 -7.79 2.52 12.01
CA LYS A 29 -7.21 1.42 12.84
C LYS A 29 -8.25 0.63 13.64
N LYS A 30 -9.40 1.25 13.95
CA LYS A 30 -10.47 0.64 14.74
C LYS A 30 -11.00 -0.64 14.06
N TRP A 31 -11.34 -0.54 12.77
CA TRP A 31 -11.84 -1.68 12.01
C TRP A 31 -10.82 -2.84 11.99
N LEU A 32 -9.54 -2.55 11.75
CA LEU A 32 -8.51 -3.60 11.72
C LEU A 32 -8.36 -4.29 13.10
N ASN A 33 -8.47 -3.53 14.19
CA ASN A 33 -8.43 -4.08 15.54
C ASN A 33 -9.65 -4.96 15.85
N ASP A 34 -10.84 -4.53 15.40
CA ASP A 34 -12.08 -5.30 15.56
C ASP A 34 -11.98 -6.63 14.80
N VAL A 35 -11.49 -6.60 13.55
CA VAL A 35 -11.24 -7.81 12.75
C VAL A 35 -10.20 -8.71 13.40
N LYS A 36 -9.13 -8.17 13.99
CA LYS A 36 -8.12 -8.98 14.70
C LYS A 36 -8.70 -9.75 15.88
N LYS A 37 -9.70 -9.18 16.59
CA LYS A 37 -10.36 -9.77 17.76
C LYS A 37 -11.53 -10.71 17.41
N ALA A 38 -12.09 -10.60 16.20
CA ALA A 38 -13.24 -11.38 15.76
C ALA A 38 -12.92 -12.89 15.60
N LYS A 39 -13.94 -13.74 15.74
CA LYS A 39 -13.83 -15.18 15.44
C LYS A 39 -13.68 -15.41 13.94
N LYS A 40 -13.14 -16.56 13.52
CA LYS A 40 -12.83 -16.87 12.10
C LYS A 40 -14.02 -16.63 11.15
N GLU A 41 -15.21 -17.10 11.50
CA GLU A 41 -16.44 -16.92 10.71
C GLU A 41 -16.86 -15.46 10.60
N GLU A 42 -16.70 -14.70 11.68
CA GLU A 42 -17.01 -13.27 11.73
C GLU A 42 -16.01 -12.45 10.91
N LYS A 43 -14.71 -12.82 10.94
CA LYS A 43 -13.68 -12.20 10.09
C LYS A 43 -14.04 -12.31 8.61
N VAL A 44 -14.46 -13.49 8.16
CA VAL A 44 -14.89 -13.72 6.76
C VAL A 44 -16.04 -12.79 6.40
N LYS A 45 -17.09 -12.72 7.23
CA LYS A 45 -18.24 -11.83 7.02
C LYS A 45 -17.83 -10.35 6.98
N MET A 46 -16.93 -9.92 7.86
CA MET A 46 -16.42 -8.54 7.88
C MET A 46 -15.61 -8.20 6.62
N VAL A 47 -14.76 -9.12 6.14
CA VAL A 47 -13.97 -8.95 4.93
C VAL A 47 -14.86 -8.91 3.69
N GLU A 48 -15.83 -9.81 3.55
CA GLU A 48 -16.77 -9.81 2.43
C GLU A 48 -17.60 -8.52 2.39
N LYS A 49 -18.06 -8.04 3.55
CA LYS A 49 -18.76 -6.77 3.67
C LYS A 49 -17.85 -5.61 3.23
N ALA A 50 -16.60 -5.57 3.69
CA ALA A 50 -15.64 -4.55 3.28
C ALA A 50 -15.39 -4.56 1.76
N LYS A 51 -15.22 -5.74 1.15
CA LYS A 51 -15.07 -5.90 -0.31
C LYS A 51 -16.29 -5.39 -1.08
N LYS A 52 -17.51 -5.64 -0.58
CA LYS A 52 -18.75 -5.11 -1.18
C LYS A 52 -18.85 -3.60 -1.03
N ASP A 53 -18.54 -3.09 0.16
CA ASP A 53 -18.58 -1.65 0.47
C ASP A 53 -17.59 -0.84 -0.39
N LEU A 54 -16.42 -1.43 -0.72
CA LEU A 54 -15.42 -0.85 -1.62
C LEU A 54 -15.89 -0.74 -3.08
N LYS A 55 -16.79 -1.62 -3.54
CA LYS A 55 -17.44 -1.50 -4.86
C LYS A 55 -18.54 -0.44 -4.87
N GLY A 56 -19.05 -0.05 -3.70
CA GLY A 56 -19.95 1.07 -3.53
C GLY A 56 -19.22 2.39 -3.24
N THR A 57 -19.95 3.48 -3.04
CA THR A 57 -19.44 4.82 -2.72
C THR A 57 -18.77 4.94 -1.33
N PHE A 58 -18.43 3.81 -0.68
CA PHE A 58 -18.13 3.76 0.74
C PHE A 58 -16.66 4.06 1.05
N ARG A 59 -16.46 5.24 1.66
CA ARG A 59 -15.16 5.87 2.00
C ARG A 59 -14.50 5.38 3.30
N ARG A 60 -14.97 4.30 3.95
CA ARG A 60 -14.50 3.92 5.30
C ARG A 60 -13.08 3.35 5.31
N LEU A 61 -12.77 2.40 4.45
CA LEU A 61 -11.44 1.78 4.39
C LEU A 61 -10.50 2.59 3.49
N LYS A 62 -10.00 3.72 4.03
CA LYS A 62 -8.92 4.47 3.37
C LYS A 62 -7.60 3.74 3.58
N LEU A 63 -7.15 3.03 2.56
CA LEU A 63 -5.81 2.47 2.51
C LEU A 63 -4.87 3.44 1.79
N LEU A 64 -3.67 3.56 2.36
CA LEU A 64 -2.62 4.44 1.86
C LEU A 64 -1.39 3.59 1.64
N ALA A 65 -0.78 3.71 0.47
CA ALA A 65 0.52 3.13 0.21
C ALA A 65 1.60 4.10 0.71
N VAL A 66 2.42 3.63 1.62
CA VAL A 66 3.49 4.40 2.24
C VAL A 66 4.82 3.85 1.73
N PRO A 67 5.62 4.65 1.02
CA PRO A 67 6.92 4.21 0.53
C PRO A 67 7.88 3.91 1.68
N ILE A 68 8.71 2.90 1.49
CA ILE A 68 9.81 2.61 2.43
C ILE A 68 10.81 3.75 2.45
N ASN A 69 11.09 4.32 1.27
CA ASN A 69 11.87 5.53 1.16
C ASN A 69 11.08 6.73 1.72
N LYS A 70 11.47 7.18 2.92
CA LYS A 70 10.83 8.28 3.65
C LYS A 70 10.89 9.63 2.95
N LYS A 71 11.71 9.79 1.90
CA LYS A 71 11.77 11.02 1.08
C LYS A 71 10.56 11.16 0.15
N LEU A 72 9.94 10.03 -0.21
CA LEU A 72 8.79 9.99 -1.10
C LEU A 72 7.48 10.21 -0.32
N LYS A 73 6.50 10.84 -0.99
CA LYS A 73 5.15 10.99 -0.43
C LYS A 73 4.38 9.68 -0.48
N TRP A 74 3.55 9.48 0.54
CA TRP A 74 2.45 8.50 0.52
C TRP A 74 1.49 8.70 -0.66
N ALA A 75 0.93 7.59 -1.15
CA ALA A 75 0.03 7.53 -2.29
C ALA A 75 -1.33 6.93 -1.90
N MET A 76 -2.37 7.31 -2.61
CA MET A 76 -3.67 6.66 -2.55
C MET A 76 -3.67 5.45 -3.47
N ILE A 77 -4.19 4.32 -2.99
CA ILE A 77 -4.39 3.15 -3.84
C ILE A 77 -5.79 3.21 -4.47
N ASP A 78 -5.87 2.90 -5.76
CA ASP A 78 -7.16 2.81 -6.45
C ASP A 78 -7.82 1.44 -6.25
N SER A 79 -7.04 0.38 -5.99
CA SER A 79 -7.52 -0.97 -5.69
C SER A 79 -6.70 -1.61 -4.57
N ILE A 80 -7.37 -2.43 -3.74
CA ILE A 80 -6.75 -3.14 -2.63
C ILE A 80 -6.33 -4.54 -3.12
N PRO A 81 -5.05 -4.93 -2.98
CA PRO A 81 -4.57 -6.22 -3.46
C PRO A 81 -5.19 -7.39 -2.71
N GLU A 82 -5.35 -8.54 -3.36
CA GLU A 82 -5.99 -9.72 -2.74
C GLU A 82 -5.17 -10.29 -1.57
N ASP A 83 -3.85 -10.16 -1.61
CA ASP A 83 -2.94 -10.55 -0.52
C ASP A 83 -3.27 -9.83 0.79
N PHE A 84 -3.72 -8.56 0.72
CA PHE A 84 -4.14 -7.80 1.89
C PHE A 84 -5.31 -8.48 2.61
N TRP A 85 -6.29 -8.99 1.87
CA TRP A 85 -7.43 -9.70 2.44
C TRP A 85 -7.02 -11.07 2.96
N THR A 86 -6.13 -11.75 2.23
CA THR A 86 -5.61 -13.06 2.61
C THR A 86 -4.89 -13.01 3.96
N ASP A 87 -4.03 -12.01 4.17
CA ASP A 87 -3.33 -11.80 5.43
C ASP A 87 -4.30 -11.61 6.60
N ILE A 88 -5.35 -10.80 6.41
CA ILE A 88 -6.38 -10.57 7.43
C ILE A 88 -7.07 -11.87 7.84
N LEU A 89 -7.40 -12.72 6.86
CA LEU A 89 -8.06 -14.00 7.11
C LEU A 89 -7.15 -15.02 7.79
N LYS A 90 -5.85 -15.00 7.49
CA LYS A 90 -4.83 -15.80 8.17
C LYS A 90 -4.51 -15.30 9.58
N GLY A 91 -4.88 -14.06 9.89
CA GLY A 91 -4.55 -13.42 11.17
C GLY A 91 -3.20 -12.72 11.18
N ASP A 92 -2.55 -12.63 10.02
CA ASP A 92 -1.31 -11.89 9.82
C ASP A 92 -1.60 -10.39 9.82
N ASP A 93 -0.54 -9.59 10.00
CA ASP A 93 -0.66 -8.13 9.90
C ASP A 93 -0.44 -7.69 8.44
N PRO A 94 -1.51 -7.31 7.69
CA PRO A 94 -1.38 -6.92 6.29
C PRO A 94 -0.57 -5.63 6.10
N CYS A 95 -0.37 -4.86 7.18
CA CYS A 95 0.44 -3.64 7.18
C CYS A 95 1.94 -3.91 7.37
N LYS A 96 2.35 -5.18 7.44
CA LYS A 96 3.77 -5.59 7.44
C LYS A 96 4.21 -6.14 6.07
N ARG A 97 3.30 -6.27 5.12
CA ARG A 97 3.60 -6.77 3.78
C ARG A 97 4.19 -5.69 2.90
N TYR A 98 5.25 -6.06 2.17
CA TYR A 98 5.84 -5.26 1.12
C TYR A 98 5.10 -5.48 -0.19
N TYR A 99 4.89 -4.38 -0.89
CA TYR A 99 4.24 -4.35 -2.19
C TYR A 99 5.10 -3.56 -3.18
N LEU A 100 5.19 -4.07 -4.40
CA LEU A 100 5.68 -3.32 -5.52
C LEU A 100 4.51 -2.52 -6.11
N SER A 101 4.71 -1.23 -6.30
CA SER A 101 3.65 -0.32 -6.75
C SER A 101 4.17 0.69 -7.75
N ARG A 102 3.32 1.14 -8.65
CA ARG A 102 3.65 2.17 -9.64
C ARG A 102 2.73 3.35 -9.47
N LEU A 103 3.31 4.55 -9.51
CA LEU A 103 2.53 5.79 -9.49
C LEU A 103 1.79 5.92 -10.82
N ILE A 104 0.50 6.23 -10.79
CA ILE A 104 -0.32 6.33 -12.02
C ILE A 104 -0.47 7.78 -12.43
N SER A 105 -0.81 8.64 -11.47
CA SER A 105 -1.11 10.04 -11.73
C SER A 105 -0.97 10.88 -10.48
N TRP A 106 -0.65 12.14 -10.69
CA TRP A 106 -0.74 13.16 -9.66
C TRP A 106 -1.20 14.47 -10.28
N LYS A 107 -2.24 15.08 -9.69
CA LYS A 107 -2.69 16.41 -10.06
C LYS A 107 -2.08 17.43 -9.10
N PRO A 108 -1.65 18.62 -9.54
CA PRO A 108 -1.11 19.65 -8.64
C PRO A 108 -2.07 20.10 -7.54
N SER A 109 -3.37 19.99 -7.80
CA SER A 109 -4.46 20.25 -6.84
C SER A 109 -4.70 19.10 -5.86
N ALA A 110 -4.21 17.89 -6.16
CA ALA A 110 -4.33 16.74 -5.29
C ALA A 110 -3.22 16.74 -4.23
N PHE A 111 -3.60 16.51 -2.98
CA PHE A 111 -2.66 16.46 -1.86
C PHE A 111 -1.66 15.29 -2.01
N ASN A 112 -2.17 14.13 -2.46
CA ASN A 112 -1.42 12.89 -2.66
C ASN A 112 -1.54 12.35 -4.10
N PRO A 113 -0.50 11.70 -4.62
CA PRO A 113 -0.55 10.93 -5.86
C PRO A 113 -1.43 9.68 -5.72
N LYS A 114 -1.79 9.08 -6.86
CA LYS A 114 -2.41 7.76 -6.95
C LYS A 114 -1.40 6.71 -7.39
N CYS A 115 -1.58 5.48 -6.92
CA CYS A 115 -0.74 4.34 -7.28
C CYS A 115 -1.57 3.06 -7.47
N ASN A 116 -1.02 2.17 -8.29
CA ASN A 116 -1.48 0.80 -8.43
C ASN A 116 -0.48 -0.14 -7.77
N ILE A 117 -1.00 -1.17 -7.11
CA ILE A 117 -0.18 -2.27 -6.62
C ILE A 117 0.02 -3.25 -7.79
N ILE A 118 1.29 -3.58 -8.08
CA ILE A 118 1.67 -4.53 -9.13
C ILE A 118 1.74 -5.94 -8.56
N SER A 119 2.46 -6.11 -7.46
CA SER A 119 2.70 -7.42 -6.84
C SER A 119 3.02 -7.30 -5.35
N SER A 120 2.87 -8.40 -4.62
CA SER A 120 3.41 -8.53 -3.27
C SER A 120 4.82 -9.10 -3.31
N LEU A 121 5.70 -8.56 -2.46
CA LEU A 121 7.08 -9.04 -2.28
C LEU A 121 7.23 -9.93 -1.03
N GLY A 122 6.16 -10.13 -0.26
CA GLY A 122 6.19 -10.88 1.00
C GLY A 122 6.13 -9.99 2.25
N SER A 123 6.28 -10.62 3.43
CA SER A 123 6.07 -9.97 4.73
C SER A 123 7.39 -9.54 5.38
N ALA A 124 7.39 -8.39 6.05
CA ALA A 124 8.52 -7.93 6.83
C ALA A 124 8.91 -8.95 7.90
N GLY A 125 10.21 -9.24 8.00
CA GLY A 125 10.77 -10.30 8.84
C GLY A 125 11.06 -11.62 8.10
N ASP A 126 10.55 -11.81 6.89
CA ASP A 126 11.02 -12.88 5.99
C ASP A 126 12.29 -12.43 5.26
N ILE A 127 13.34 -13.25 5.30
CA ILE A 127 14.65 -12.95 4.69
C ILE A 127 14.50 -12.78 3.18
N GLY A 128 13.66 -13.61 2.53
CA GLY A 128 13.39 -13.51 1.09
C GLY A 128 12.75 -12.16 0.74
N ALA A 129 11.70 -11.79 1.46
CA ALA A 129 11.02 -10.52 1.28
C ALA A 129 11.91 -9.29 1.54
N GLU A 130 12.75 -9.32 2.59
CA GLU A 130 13.72 -8.24 2.87
C GLU A 130 14.76 -8.09 1.76
N THR A 131 15.25 -9.21 1.25
CA THR A 131 16.21 -9.22 0.13
C THR A 131 15.59 -8.62 -1.12
N MET A 132 14.39 -9.07 -1.50
CA MET A 132 13.66 -8.53 -2.64
C MET A 132 13.32 -7.04 -2.49
N ARG A 133 12.97 -6.60 -1.28
CA ARG A 133 12.77 -5.18 -0.97
C ARG A 133 14.02 -4.37 -1.27
N ILE A 134 15.19 -4.79 -0.79
CA ILE A 134 16.45 -4.07 -0.99
C ILE A 134 16.79 -4.02 -2.49
N LEU A 135 16.72 -5.17 -3.17
CA LEU A 135 17.02 -5.26 -4.60
C LEU A 135 16.15 -4.31 -5.44
N LYS A 136 14.83 -4.32 -5.22
CA LYS A 136 13.89 -3.45 -5.94
C LYS A 136 13.97 -1.98 -5.51
N GLN A 137 14.29 -1.69 -4.25
CA GLN A 137 14.40 -0.31 -3.76
C GLN A 137 15.60 0.43 -4.37
N TYR A 138 16.71 -0.27 -4.62
CA TYR A 138 17.93 0.31 -5.16
C TYR A 138 18.15 0.00 -6.65
N ASP A 139 17.15 -0.59 -7.31
CA ASP A 139 17.23 -0.96 -8.73
C ASP A 139 18.45 -1.85 -9.04
N LEU A 140 18.81 -2.70 -8.09
CA LEU A 140 19.98 -3.59 -8.19
C LEU A 140 19.65 -4.89 -8.96
N PHE A 141 18.43 -4.99 -9.49
CA PHE A 141 17.94 -6.17 -10.18
C PHE A 141 16.86 -5.79 -11.21
N GLU A 142 17.31 -5.46 -12.42
CA GLU A 142 16.51 -5.60 -13.63
C GLU A 142 16.53 -7.08 -14.01
N ALA A 143 15.38 -7.73 -13.92
CA ALA A 143 15.21 -9.02 -14.57
C ALA A 143 14.78 -8.69 -16.01
N GLU A 144 15.61 -9.09 -16.99
CA GLU A 144 15.24 -9.15 -18.41
C GLU A 144 13.97 -9.98 -18.62
#